data_AF-A0A5C7J2H3-F1
#
_entry.id   AF-A0A5C7J2H3-F1
#
_cell.length_a   1.000
_cell.length_b   1.000
_cell.length_c   1.000
_cell.angle_alpha   90.00
_cell.angle_beta   90.00
_cell.angle_gamma   90.00
#
_symmetry.space_group_name_H-M   'P 1'
#
loop_
_entity.id
_entity.type
_entity.pdbx_description
1 polymer ?
#
loop_
_entity_poly.entity_id
_entity_poly.type
_entity_poly.pdbx_seq_one_letter_code
_entity_poly.pdbx_strand_id
1 'polypeptide(L)'
;MKILIIANNQKWKSWDKKIQELEDWFAPALDLEFDIVHTKHKNIPFSSYGIHDDKERFGIDKKWFADNIQSKDHEITIFSVNRKDWGGFPVEGWQWGGKSIAIASDEKGSYNFKGVRYAGEKWFNLARHELCHALYTQQGKFDRTHFHWDSGDLSKVLPELKNTIPTVLITRNGDDGVQTLGTLELGWFKCNTLERPWKNNAPNISCIPKGEYTVKWTFSPKFMRYTYEVQNVPKRSGIRFHTGNFVTDISGCFLLGNGYKDLNKDGRLDIINSTATIKAFEQLLNKQEFKLIIK
;
A
#
# COMPACT_ATOMS: atom_id res chain seq x y z
N MET A 1 -5.82 3.40 -7.95
CA MET A 1 -5.37 4.68 -7.34
C MET A 1 -5.64 5.77 -8.36
N LYS A 2 -6.24 6.89 -7.97
CA LYS A 2 -6.56 7.98 -8.90
C LYS A 2 -5.44 9.01 -8.97
N ILE A 3 -5.08 9.42 -10.18
CA ILE A 3 -3.98 10.34 -10.45
C ILE A 3 -4.48 11.46 -11.35
N LEU A 4 -4.26 12.71 -10.94
CA LEU A 4 -4.59 13.87 -11.76
C LEU A 4 -3.37 14.34 -12.55
N ILE A 5 -3.48 14.45 -13.87
CA ILE A 5 -2.52 15.14 -14.73
C ILE A 5 -3.05 16.55 -15.01
N ILE A 6 -2.29 17.56 -14.60
CA ILE A 6 -2.52 18.96 -14.94
C ILE A 6 -1.57 19.33 -16.08
N ALA A 7 -2.07 19.33 -17.31
CA ALA A 7 -1.33 19.62 -18.55
C ALA A 7 -1.35 21.14 -18.84
N ASN A 8 -0.33 21.84 -18.37
CA ASN A 8 -0.25 23.30 -18.49
C ASN A 8 0.31 23.73 -19.84
N ASN A 9 -0.49 24.47 -20.61
CA ASN A 9 -0.14 24.90 -21.97
C ASN A 9 0.29 23.75 -22.92
N GLN A 10 -0.16 22.52 -22.64
CA GLN A 10 0.16 21.31 -23.42
C GLN A 10 -1.13 20.72 -24.01
N LYS A 11 -1.49 21.16 -25.21
CA LYS A 11 -2.64 20.63 -25.97
C LYS A 11 -2.20 19.53 -26.95
N TRP A 12 -1.52 18.53 -26.42
CA TRP A 12 -0.95 17.46 -27.22
C TRP A 12 -2.03 16.50 -27.68
N LYS A 13 -1.97 16.10 -28.96
CA LYS A 13 -2.90 15.10 -29.51
C LYS A 13 -2.58 13.70 -28.97
N SER A 14 -1.39 13.53 -28.40
CA SER A 14 -0.88 12.25 -27.89
C SER A 14 -1.20 11.98 -26.42
N TRP A 15 -2.00 12.81 -25.73
CA TRP A 15 -2.31 12.60 -24.30
C TRP A 15 -2.93 11.24 -23.99
N ASP A 16 -3.97 10.86 -24.71
CA ASP A 16 -4.65 9.57 -24.50
C ASP A 16 -3.66 8.39 -24.64
N LYS A 17 -2.80 8.45 -25.66
CA LYS A 17 -1.76 7.43 -25.87
C LYS A 17 -0.76 7.40 -24.71
N LYS A 18 -0.30 8.55 -24.22
CA LYS A 18 0.67 8.64 -23.11
C LYS A 18 0.08 8.13 -21.79
N ILE A 19 -1.22 8.38 -21.56
CA ILE A 19 -1.94 7.86 -20.40
C ILE A 19 -2.08 6.34 -20.50
N GLN A 20 -2.51 5.82 -21.66
CA GLN A 20 -2.61 4.37 -21.88
C GLN A 20 -1.24 3.68 -21.69
N GLU A 21 -0.15 4.27 -22.18
CA GLU A 21 1.20 3.73 -21.97
C GLU A 21 1.56 3.63 -20.46
N LEU A 22 1.13 4.58 -19.63
CA LEU A 22 1.33 4.52 -18.17
C LEU A 22 0.48 3.42 -17.54
N GLU A 23 -0.81 3.36 -17.86
CA GLU A 23 -1.73 2.34 -17.36
C GLU A 23 -1.22 0.94 -17.69
N ASP A 24 -0.85 0.70 -18.95
CA ASP A 24 -0.34 -0.58 -19.44
C ASP A 24 0.99 -0.97 -18.76
N TRP A 25 1.86 0.01 -18.50
CA TRP A 25 3.17 -0.27 -17.91
C TRP A 25 3.08 -0.63 -16.42
N PHE A 26 2.17 -0.01 -15.67
CA PHE A 26 1.95 -0.33 -14.27
C PHE A 26 1.08 -1.59 -14.07
N ALA A 27 0.26 -1.96 -15.05
CA ALA A 27 -0.51 -3.20 -15.02
C ALA A 27 0.40 -4.45 -15.18
N PRO A 28 0.08 -5.58 -14.51
CA PRO A 28 -0.97 -5.77 -13.52
C PRO A 28 -0.50 -5.50 -12.08
N ALA A 29 0.67 -4.88 -11.89
CA ALA A 29 1.20 -4.63 -10.55
C ALA A 29 0.33 -3.64 -9.76
N LEU A 30 -0.13 -2.60 -10.44
CA LEU A 30 -1.00 -1.57 -9.90
C LEU A 30 -2.09 -1.22 -10.89
N ASP A 31 -3.28 -0.97 -10.36
CA ASP A 31 -4.41 -0.41 -11.09
C ASP A 31 -4.43 1.11 -10.86
N LEU A 32 -4.05 1.86 -11.89
CA LEU A 32 -3.93 3.31 -11.87
C LEU A 32 -4.97 3.89 -12.83
N GLU A 33 -5.72 4.88 -12.35
CA GLU A 33 -6.72 5.61 -13.13
C GLU A 33 -6.25 7.06 -13.27
N PHE A 34 -6.24 7.59 -14.48
CA PHE A 34 -5.75 8.94 -14.75
C PHE A 34 -6.84 9.87 -15.25
N ASP A 35 -7.01 10.98 -14.57
CA ASP A 35 -7.76 12.14 -15.06
C ASP A 35 -6.80 13.18 -15.62
N ILE A 36 -7.21 13.90 -16.67
CA ILE A 36 -6.42 14.98 -17.26
C ILE A 36 -7.22 16.28 -17.33
N VAL A 37 -6.59 17.38 -16.90
CA VAL A 37 -7.12 18.74 -17.02
C VAL A 37 -6.09 19.65 -17.67
N HIS A 38 -6.56 20.59 -18.48
CA HIS A 38 -5.71 21.54 -19.17
C HIS A 38 -5.76 22.93 -18.52
N THR A 39 -4.58 23.48 -18.24
CA THR A 39 -4.45 24.80 -17.59
C THR A 39 -3.55 25.74 -18.40
N LYS A 40 -3.49 27.01 -17.98
CA LYS A 40 -2.68 28.07 -18.60
C LYS A 40 -2.03 28.99 -17.56
N HIS A 41 -1.46 28.40 -16.51
CA HIS A 41 -0.67 29.13 -15.53
C HIS A 41 0.52 29.81 -16.22
N LYS A 42 0.76 31.06 -15.81
CA LYS A 42 1.90 31.90 -16.21
C LYS A 42 2.75 32.18 -14.97
N ASN A 43 4.02 32.52 -15.17
CA ASN A 43 4.95 32.90 -14.10
C ASN A 43 5.03 31.84 -12.98
N ILE A 44 5.20 30.57 -13.36
CA ILE A 44 5.33 29.47 -12.40
C ILE A 44 6.58 29.76 -11.53
N PRO A 45 6.43 29.89 -10.21
CA PRO A 45 7.55 30.19 -9.33
C PRO A 45 8.44 28.96 -9.14
N PHE A 46 9.75 29.18 -9.11
CA PHE A 46 10.75 28.15 -8.80
C PHE A 46 11.52 28.57 -7.55
N SER A 47 11.75 27.62 -6.64
CA SER A 47 12.47 27.81 -5.39
C SER A 47 13.61 26.81 -5.29
N SER A 48 14.71 27.21 -4.66
CA SER A 48 15.79 26.29 -4.28
C SER A 48 15.26 25.23 -3.32
N TYR A 49 15.63 23.97 -3.53
CA TYR A 49 15.30 22.88 -2.61
C TYR A 49 16.54 22.23 -1.98
N GLY A 50 17.73 22.79 -2.23
CA GLY A 50 18.97 22.34 -1.63
C GLY A 50 20.15 22.33 -2.59
N ILE A 51 21.33 22.12 -2.02
CA ILE A 51 22.58 21.91 -2.75
C ILE A 51 22.83 20.41 -2.86
N HIS A 52 23.01 19.92 -4.08
CA HIS A 52 23.29 18.52 -4.39
C HIS A 52 24.35 18.46 -5.47
N ASP A 53 25.38 17.62 -5.27
CA ASP A 53 26.55 17.52 -6.17
C ASP A 53 27.18 18.89 -6.44
N ASP A 54 27.37 19.68 -5.37
CA ASP A 54 27.92 21.05 -5.39
C ASP A 54 27.14 22.04 -6.27
N LYS A 55 25.89 21.72 -6.61
CA LYS A 55 25.00 22.58 -7.38
C LYS A 55 23.71 22.83 -6.63
N GLU A 56 23.33 24.11 -6.56
CA GLU A 56 22.00 24.47 -6.11
C GLU A 56 20.96 23.97 -7.10
N ARG A 57 19.91 23.33 -6.59
CA ARG A 57 18.84 22.77 -7.41
C ARG A 57 17.52 23.50 -7.17
N PHE A 58 16.82 23.73 -8.26
CA PHE A 58 15.56 24.47 -8.28
C PHE A 58 14.42 23.59 -8.79
N GLY A 59 13.26 23.76 -8.19
CA GLY A 59 12.02 23.10 -8.58
C GLY A 59 10.84 24.04 -8.34
N ILE A 60 9.64 23.66 -8.77
CA ILE A 60 8.44 24.48 -8.60
C ILE A 60 8.19 24.75 -7.10
N ASP A 61 7.92 26.00 -6.74
CA ASP A 61 7.67 26.34 -5.33
C ASP A 61 6.58 25.45 -4.72
N LYS A 62 6.94 24.75 -3.63
CA LYS A 62 6.08 23.73 -3.02
C LYS A 62 4.78 24.31 -2.49
N LYS A 63 4.83 25.54 -1.95
CA LYS A 63 3.65 26.21 -1.40
C LYS A 63 2.71 26.59 -2.55
N TRP A 64 3.25 27.19 -3.60
CA TRP A 64 2.49 27.52 -4.80
C TRP A 64 1.85 26.29 -5.43
N PHE A 65 2.59 25.18 -5.55
CA PHE A 65 2.03 23.92 -6.05
C PHE A 65 0.88 23.43 -5.16
N ALA A 66 1.07 23.41 -3.84
CA ALA A 66 0.03 22.99 -2.90
C ALA A 66 -1.24 23.85 -3.00
N ASP A 67 -1.08 25.15 -3.19
CA ASP A 67 -2.20 26.10 -3.24
C ASP A 67 -2.94 26.10 -4.61
N ASN A 68 -2.23 25.86 -5.72
CA ASN A 68 -2.76 26.10 -7.07
C ASN A 68 -2.95 24.84 -7.92
N ILE A 69 -2.24 23.76 -7.60
CA ILE A 69 -2.09 22.59 -8.47
C ILE A 69 -2.56 21.33 -7.77
N GLN A 70 -2.15 21.11 -6.51
CA GLN A 70 -2.43 19.86 -5.79
C GLN A 70 -3.93 19.56 -5.69
N SER A 71 -4.32 18.38 -6.17
CA SER A 71 -5.70 17.88 -6.04
C SER A 71 -6.00 17.42 -4.62
N LYS A 72 -7.26 17.62 -4.19
CA LYS A 72 -7.81 17.05 -2.94
C LYS A 72 -8.50 15.71 -3.16
N ASP A 73 -8.93 15.44 -4.40
CA ASP A 73 -9.76 14.28 -4.74
C ASP A 73 -8.95 13.13 -5.38
N HIS A 74 -7.63 13.33 -5.54
CA HIS A 74 -6.73 12.35 -6.15
C HIS A 74 -5.52 12.11 -5.24
N GLU A 75 -5.01 10.89 -5.23
CA GLU A 75 -3.90 10.47 -4.39
C GLU A 75 -2.57 11.13 -4.83
N ILE A 76 -2.38 11.31 -6.14
CA ILE A 76 -1.20 11.95 -6.73
C ILE A 76 -1.64 12.99 -7.76
N THR A 77 -0.91 14.11 -7.83
CA THR A 77 -1.07 15.13 -8.87
C THR A 77 0.24 15.32 -9.63
N ILE A 78 0.19 15.17 -10.95
CA ILE A 78 1.28 15.42 -11.89
C ILE A 78 1.02 16.76 -12.58
N PHE A 79 1.85 17.75 -12.31
CA PHE A 79 1.87 19.00 -13.06
C PHE A 79 2.87 18.91 -14.20
N SER A 80 2.38 18.90 -15.42
CA SER A 80 3.23 18.88 -16.60
C SER A 80 3.26 20.23 -17.31
N VAL A 81 4.47 20.66 -17.68
CA VAL A 81 4.72 21.93 -18.36
C VAL A 81 5.63 21.72 -19.57
N ASN A 82 5.57 22.62 -20.56
CA ASN A 82 6.53 22.60 -21.67
C ASN A 82 7.94 22.91 -21.15
N ARG A 83 8.98 22.44 -21.84
CA ARG A 83 10.37 22.67 -21.41
C ARG A 83 10.74 24.15 -21.34
N LYS A 84 10.18 24.97 -22.23
CA LYS A 84 10.37 26.43 -22.24
C LYS A 84 9.80 27.14 -21.01
N ASP A 85 8.83 26.53 -20.33
CA ASP A 85 8.15 27.09 -19.15
C ASP A 85 8.77 26.55 -17.85
N TRP A 86 9.84 25.74 -17.94
CA TRP A 86 10.52 25.11 -16.82
C TRP A 86 11.77 25.89 -16.41
N GLY A 87 11.76 26.39 -15.18
CA GLY A 87 12.91 27.00 -14.51
C GLY A 87 13.67 26.05 -13.58
N GLY A 88 13.29 24.77 -13.54
CA GLY A 88 13.97 23.79 -12.70
C GLY A 88 15.31 23.38 -13.29
N PHE A 89 16.32 23.20 -12.44
CA PHE A 89 17.66 22.84 -12.86
C PHE A 89 18.33 21.94 -11.81
N PRO A 90 19.11 20.92 -12.24
CA PRO A 90 19.34 20.45 -13.61
C PRO A 90 18.31 19.42 -14.09
N VAL A 91 17.32 19.10 -13.27
CA VAL A 91 16.37 18.00 -13.51
C VAL A 91 15.09 18.50 -14.20
N GLU A 92 14.49 17.64 -15.03
CA GLU A 92 13.23 17.89 -15.74
C GLU A 92 12.04 17.14 -15.11
N GLY A 93 12.27 16.53 -13.94
CA GLY A 93 11.28 15.82 -13.14
C GLY A 93 11.60 16.02 -11.67
N TRP A 94 10.56 16.19 -10.86
CA TRP A 94 10.69 16.26 -9.41
C TRP A 94 9.40 15.84 -8.72
N GLN A 95 9.53 15.03 -7.67
CA GLN A 95 8.43 14.68 -6.78
C GLN A 95 8.73 15.00 -5.32
N TRP A 96 7.68 15.21 -4.53
CA TRP A 96 7.78 15.27 -3.08
C TRP A 96 6.50 14.82 -2.38
N GLY A 97 6.66 14.37 -1.14
CA GLY A 97 5.55 14.01 -0.26
C GLY A 97 4.70 12.84 -0.75
N GLY A 98 5.16 12.10 -1.77
CA GLY A 98 4.42 11.01 -2.39
C GLY A 98 3.14 11.44 -3.12
N LYS A 99 2.88 12.73 -3.27
CA LYS A 99 1.60 13.27 -3.77
C LYS A 99 1.76 14.29 -4.89
N SER A 100 2.91 14.95 -4.94
CA SER A 100 3.15 16.08 -5.82
C SER A 100 4.27 15.70 -6.79
N ILE A 101 3.99 15.79 -8.08
CA ILE A 101 4.95 15.52 -9.15
C ILE A 101 4.93 16.71 -10.11
N ALA A 102 6.11 17.19 -10.52
CA ALA A 102 6.29 18.24 -11.51
C ALA A 102 7.22 17.74 -12.62
N ILE A 103 6.80 17.86 -13.88
CA ILE A 103 7.54 17.33 -15.04
C ILE A 103 7.58 18.36 -16.18
N ALA A 104 8.78 18.56 -16.72
CA ALA A 104 9.00 19.32 -17.93
C ALA A 104 9.24 18.40 -19.13
N SER A 105 8.36 18.51 -20.12
CA SER A 105 8.55 17.80 -21.39
C SER A 105 7.82 18.51 -22.52
N ASP A 106 8.28 18.25 -23.73
CA ASP A 106 7.56 18.60 -24.95
C ASP A 106 6.86 17.34 -25.49
N GLU A 107 5.95 17.49 -26.47
CA GLU A 107 5.10 16.38 -26.92
C GLU A 107 5.90 15.17 -27.39
N LYS A 108 7.03 15.45 -28.04
CA LYS A 108 7.93 14.47 -28.65
C LYS A 108 9.32 14.57 -28.06
N GLY A 109 9.96 13.43 -27.86
CA GLY A 109 11.38 13.37 -27.50
C GLY A 109 11.82 11.98 -27.11
N SER A 110 13.11 11.72 -27.22
CA SER A 110 13.73 10.51 -26.66
C SER A 110 14.26 10.78 -25.25
N TYR A 111 14.32 9.73 -24.44
CA TYR A 111 14.93 9.78 -23.13
C TYR A 111 16.14 8.85 -23.08
N ASN A 112 17.29 9.44 -22.73
CA ASN A 112 18.55 8.73 -22.54
C ASN A 112 19.11 9.12 -21.18
N PHE A 113 19.48 8.13 -20.38
CA PHE A 113 20.07 8.36 -19.07
C PHE A 113 21.31 7.48 -18.91
N LYS A 114 22.47 8.12 -18.63
CA LYS A 114 23.78 7.45 -18.54
C LYS A 114 24.09 6.49 -19.70
N GLY A 115 23.68 6.84 -20.92
CA GLY A 115 23.90 6.02 -22.12
C GLY A 115 22.87 4.91 -22.35
N VAL A 116 21.93 4.69 -21.43
CA VAL A 116 20.80 3.76 -21.60
C VAL A 116 19.65 4.50 -22.28
N ARG A 117 19.22 4.00 -23.43
CA ARG A 117 18.03 4.49 -24.13
C ARG A 117 16.81 3.74 -23.64
N TYR A 118 15.83 4.48 -23.14
CA TYR A 118 14.56 3.90 -22.72
C TYR A 118 13.54 3.98 -23.86
N ALA A 119 12.78 2.89 -24.04
CA ALA A 119 11.68 2.86 -25.01
C ALA A 119 10.55 3.82 -24.59
N GLY A 120 9.82 4.34 -25.58
CA GLY A 120 8.72 5.29 -25.38
C GLY A 120 9.15 6.77 -25.42
N GLU A 121 8.16 7.66 -25.34
CA GLU A 121 8.38 9.11 -25.37
C GLU A 121 9.04 9.62 -24.08
N LYS A 122 9.71 10.77 -24.19
CA LYS A 122 10.39 11.40 -23.06
C LYS A 122 9.46 11.66 -21.87
N TRP A 123 8.29 12.21 -22.13
CA TRP A 123 7.29 12.49 -21.09
C TRP A 123 6.89 11.22 -20.33
N PHE A 124 6.59 10.14 -21.05
CA PHE A 124 6.21 8.85 -20.45
C PHE A 124 7.31 8.33 -19.52
N ASN A 125 8.57 8.41 -19.95
CA ASN A 125 9.72 8.00 -19.16
C ASN A 125 9.92 8.81 -17.88
N LEU A 126 9.76 10.14 -17.96
CA LEU A 126 9.80 11.00 -16.78
C LEU A 126 8.62 10.71 -15.84
N ALA A 127 7.41 10.58 -16.38
CA ALA A 127 6.20 10.35 -15.61
C ALA A 127 6.25 9.03 -14.83
N ARG A 128 6.59 7.92 -15.48
CA ARG A 128 6.70 6.62 -14.77
C ARG A 128 7.81 6.62 -13.73
N HIS A 129 8.92 7.32 -13.97
CA HIS A 129 10.03 7.42 -13.02
C HIS A 129 9.61 8.14 -11.74
N GLU A 130 9.05 9.36 -11.85
CA GLU A 130 8.58 10.13 -10.70
C GLU A 130 7.39 9.44 -9.99
N LEU A 131 6.53 8.75 -10.75
CA LEU A 131 5.46 7.95 -10.17
C LEU A 131 6.00 6.80 -9.32
N CYS A 132 7.07 6.11 -9.73
CA CYS A 132 7.67 5.04 -8.92
C CYS A 132 8.07 5.55 -7.53
N HIS A 133 8.78 6.68 -7.48
CA HIS A 133 9.15 7.35 -6.23
C HIS A 133 7.92 7.67 -5.36
N ALA A 134 6.89 8.27 -5.97
CA ALA A 134 5.67 8.63 -5.26
C ALA A 134 4.92 7.39 -4.73
N LEU A 135 4.87 6.31 -5.51
CA LEU A 135 4.21 5.06 -5.16
C LEU A 135 4.92 4.32 -4.02
N TYR A 136 6.26 4.27 -4.00
CA TYR A 136 7.00 3.76 -2.84
C TYR A 136 6.64 4.53 -1.57
N THR A 137 6.59 5.86 -1.67
CA THR A 137 6.23 6.74 -0.55
C THR A 137 4.79 6.49 -0.08
N GLN A 138 3.82 6.41 -1.00
CA GLN A 138 2.42 6.13 -0.67
C GLN A 138 2.22 4.77 -0.01
N GLN A 139 3.02 3.78 -0.40
CA GLN A 139 2.96 2.44 0.16
C GLN A 139 3.81 2.26 1.42
N GLY A 140 4.52 3.30 1.88
CA GLY A 140 5.43 3.22 3.03
C GLY A 140 6.60 2.25 2.81
N LYS A 141 6.97 2.01 1.56
CA LYS A 141 8.05 1.09 1.17
C LYS A 141 9.36 1.87 0.98
N PHE A 142 10.49 1.19 1.17
CA PHE A 142 11.80 1.76 0.89
C PHE A 142 11.96 2.01 -0.62
N ASP A 143 12.31 3.23 -0.99
CA ASP A 143 12.38 3.67 -2.39
C ASP A 143 13.62 3.11 -3.10
N ARG A 144 13.39 2.23 -4.09
CA ARG A 144 14.43 1.62 -4.93
C ARG A 144 14.38 2.07 -6.38
N THR A 145 13.70 3.17 -6.67
CA THR A 145 13.54 3.66 -8.04
C THR A 145 14.89 3.90 -8.71
N HIS A 146 15.81 4.64 -8.06
CA HIS A 146 17.15 4.86 -8.61
C HIS A 146 18.00 3.59 -8.68
N PHE A 147 17.86 2.67 -7.72
CA PHE A 147 18.59 1.39 -7.76
C PHE A 147 18.28 0.61 -9.05
N HIS A 148 17.00 0.50 -9.41
CA HIS A 148 16.58 -0.21 -10.62
C HIS A 148 16.82 0.61 -11.89
N TRP A 149 16.63 1.92 -11.83
CA TRP A 149 16.89 2.84 -12.93
C TRP A 149 18.38 2.88 -13.34
N ASP A 150 19.29 2.96 -12.36
CA ASP A 150 20.73 2.91 -12.60
C ASP A 150 21.18 1.52 -13.11
N SER A 151 20.41 0.47 -12.82
CA SER A 151 20.64 -0.87 -13.37
C SER A 151 20.22 -1.02 -14.85
N GLY A 152 19.56 -0.01 -15.42
CA GLY A 152 19.06 -0.03 -16.79
C GLY A 152 17.70 -0.72 -16.97
N ASP A 153 17.03 -1.12 -15.89
CA ASP A 153 15.75 -1.81 -15.93
C ASP A 153 14.81 -1.34 -14.81
N LEU A 154 14.06 -0.27 -15.09
CA LEU A 154 13.07 0.26 -14.15
C LEU A 154 11.93 -0.73 -13.87
N SER A 155 11.64 -1.69 -14.76
CA SER A 155 10.48 -2.57 -14.61
C SER A 155 10.54 -3.44 -13.35
N LYS A 156 11.73 -3.61 -12.76
CA LYS A 156 11.94 -4.29 -11.48
C LYS A 156 11.28 -3.61 -10.28
N VAL A 157 10.83 -2.35 -10.41
CA VAL A 157 9.98 -1.73 -9.40
C VAL A 157 8.58 -2.35 -9.36
N LEU A 158 8.08 -2.90 -10.47
CA LEU A 158 6.69 -3.37 -10.59
C LEU A 158 6.38 -4.54 -9.63
N PRO A 159 7.21 -5.60 -9.53
CA PRO A 159 6.97 -6.65 -8.53
C PRO A 159 6.98 -6.13 -7.09
N GLU A 160 7.73 -5.07 -6.82
CA GLU A 160 7.88 -4.49 -5.48
C GLU A 160 6.72 -3.56 -5.13
N LEU A 161 6.24 -2.80 -6.11
CA LEU A 161 5.07 -1.95 -6.01
C LEU A 161 3.75 -2.72 -6.10
N LYS A 162 3.80 -3.98 -6.54
CA LYS A 162 2.62 -4.83 -6.67
C LYS A 162 1.86 -4.85 -5.34
N ASN A 163 0.60 -4.42 -5.39
CA ASN A 163 -0.32 -4.55 -4.27
C ASN A 163 -0.71 -6.03 -4.16
N THR A 164 0.04 -6.80 -3.38
CA THR A 164 -0.42 -8.13 -2.98
C THR A 164 -1.32 -7.97 -1.76
N ILE A 165 -2.56 -8.44 -1.87
CA ILE A 165 -3.39 -8.67 -0.68
C ILE A 165 -2.56 -9.59 0.23
N PRO A 166 -2.18 -9.16 1.45
CA PRO A 166 -1.35 -9.99 2.32
C PRO A 166 -2.01 -11.33 2.55
N THR A 167 -1.22 -12.40 2.66
CA THR A 167 -1.73 -13.72 3.04
C THR A 167 -1.31 -14.01 4.47
N VAL A 168 -2.29 -14.24 5.33
CA VAL A 168 -2.13 -14.70 6.71
C VAL A 168 -2.44 -16.18 6.74
N LEU A 169 -1.51 -16.98 7.25
CA LEU A 169 -1.68 -18.42 7.42
C LEU A 169 -1.90 -18.73 8.90
N ILE A 170 -2.95 -19.49 9.22
CA ILE A 170 -3.12 -20.14 10.52
C ILE A 170 -2.94 -21.64 10.33
N THR A 171 -2.06 -22.23 11.11
CA THR A 171 -1.94 -23.68 11.25
C THR A 171 -2.49 -24.08 12.62
N ARG A 172 -3.55 -24.89 12.65
CA ARG A 172 -4.08 -25.46 13.90
C ARG A 172 -3.22 -26.65 14.30
N ASN A 173 -2.48 -26.50 15.39
CA ASN A 173 -1.51 -27.48 15.87
C ASN A 173 -2.18 -28.62 16.66
N GLY A 174 -3.32 -28.34 17.31
CA GLY A 174 -4.07 -29.35 18.07
C GLY A 174 -5.42 -28.84 18.54
N ASP A 175 -6.37 -29.77 18.67
CA ASP A 175 -7.68 -29.57 19.26
C ASP A 175 -7.90 -30.65 20.32
N ASP A 176 -8.08 -30.26 21.58
CA ASP A 176 -8.27 -31.18 22.70
C ASP A 176 -9.75 -31.38 23.07
N GLY A 177 -10.67 -30.88 22.23
CA GLY A 177 -12.11 -30.91 22.46
C GLY A 177 -12.62 -29.78 23.37
N VAL A 178 -11.72 -29.01 24.00
CA VAL A 178 -12.01 -27.84 24.84
C VAL A 178 -11.48 -26.55 24.20
N GLN A 179 -10.32 -26.60 23.55
CA GLN A 179 -9.69 -25.49 22.85
C GLN A 179 -8.91 -25.97 21.63
N THR A 180 -8.72 -25.06 20.67
CA THR A 180 -7.83 -25.28 19.53
C THR A 180 -6.65 -24.33 19.65
N LEU A 181 -5.43 -24.89 19.64
CA LEU A 181 -4.19 -24.12 19.65
C LEU A 181 -3.58 -24.09 18.26
N GLY A 182 -2.95 -22.97 17.92
CA GLY A 182 -2.36 -22.81 16.61
C GLY A 182 -1.24 -21.78 16.55
N THR A 183 -0.82 -21.54 15.32
CA THR A 183 0.23 -20.59 14.97
C THR A 183 -0.24 -19.76 13.78
N LEU A 184 -0.08 -18.44 13.86
CA LEU A 184 -0.34 -17.49 12.79
C LEU A 184 0.99 -17.00 12.20
N GLU A 185 1.07 -16.94 10.87
CA GLU A 185 2.22 -16.44 10.12
C GLU A 185 1.78 -15.36 9.10
N LEU A 186 2.51 -14.23 9.09
CA LEU A 186 2.35 -13.12 8.16
C LEU A 186 3.74 -12.57 7.80
N GLY A 187 4.32 -13.07 6.71
CA GLY A 187 5.72 -12.76 6.36
C GLY A 187 6.67 -13.16 7.49
N TRP A 188 7.38 -12.20 8.06
CA TRP A 188 8.30 -12.39 9.19
C TRP A 188 7.61 -12.41 10.56
N PHE A 189 6.35 -11.96 10.63
CA PHE A 189 5.59 -11.96 11.88
C PHE A 189 5.00 -13.34 12.14
N LYS A 190 5.22 -13.85 13.36
CA LYS A 190 4.70 -15.14 13.83
C LYS A 190 4.17 -15.01 15.25
N CYS A 191 3.00 -15.58 15.51
CA CYS A 191 2.40 -15.57 16.85
C CYS A 191 1.53 -16.81 17.10
N ASN A 192 1.11 -16.99 18.34
CA ASN A 192 0.25 -18.08 18.79
C ASN A 192 -1.23 -17.71 18.67
N THR A 193 -2.08 -18.70 18.39
CA THR A 193 -3.54 -18.53 18.29
C THR A 193 -4.28 -19.44 19.26
N LEU A 194 -5.32 -18.92 19.91
CA LEU A 194 -6.28 -19.71 20.69
C LEU A 194 -7.69 -19.51 20.12
N GLU A 195 -8.36 -20.62 19.86
CA GLU A 195 -9.73 -20.68 19.35
C GLU A 195 -10.59 -21.64 20.19
N ARG A 196 -11.92 -21.56 20.01
CA ARG A 196 -12.86 -22.58 20.47
C ARG A 196 -12.58 -23.94 19.80
N PRO A 197 -12.93 -25.07 20.41
CA PRO A 197 -12.73 -26.38 19.81
C PRO A 197 -13.64 -26.55 18.59
N TRP A 198 -13.30 -27.44 17.68
CA TRP A 198 -14.16 -27.77 16.55
C TRP A 198 -15.41 -28.50 17.02
N LYS A 199 -16.58 -27.90 16.80
CA LYS A 199 -17.91 -28.47 17.05
C LYS A 199 -18.79 -28.33 15.81
N ASN A 200 -18.29 -28.81 14.67
CA ASN A 200 -19.01 -28.80 13.38
C ASN A 200 -19.52 -27.40 12.98
N ASN A 201 -18.69 -26.38 13.17
CA ASN A 201 -19.03 -24.98 12.92
C ASN A 201 -20.28 -24.49 13.69
N ALA A 202 -20.61 -25.10 14.83
CA ALA A 202 -21.72 -24.67 15.66
C ALA A 202 -21.54 -23.21 16.12
N PRO A 203 -22.58 -22.36 15.99
CA PRO A 203 -22.52 -20.97 16.40
C PRO A 203 -22.11 -20.83 17.87
N ASN A 204 -21.31 -19.81 18.17
CA ASN A 204 -20.89 -19.40 19.51
C ASN A 204 -20.01 -20.37 20.30
N ILE A 205 -19.87 -21.63 19.87
CA ILE A 205 -19.14 -22.65 20.64
C ILE A 205 -18.02 -23.33 19.86
N SER A 206 -17.94 -23.12 18.54
CA SER A 206 -16.97 -23.74 17.64
C SER A 206 -15.98 -22.73 17.06
N CYS A 207 -14.75 -23.15 16.75
CA CYS A 207 -13.94 -22.49 15.73
C CYS A 207 -14.58 -22.63 14.34
N ILE A 208 -14.15 -21.81 13.38
CA ILE A 208 -14.67 -21.83 12.00
C ILE A 208 -14.02 -22.95 11.16
N PRO A 209 -14.61 -23.35 10.02
CA PRO A 209 -14.04 -24.41 9.18
C PRO A 209 -12.64 -24.04 8.66
N LYS A 210 -11.81 -25.04 8.41
CA LYS A 210 -10.58 -24.86 7.61
C LYS A 210 -10.95 -24.39 6.20
N GLY A 211 -10.09 -23.60 5.58
CA GLY A 211 -10.34 -23.04 4.26
C GLY A 211 -9.72 -21.66 4.06
N GLU A 212 -10.17 -20.99 3.01
CA GLU A 212 -9.71 -19.65 2.64
C GLU A 212 -10.81 -18.63 2.85
N TYR A 213 -10.45 -17.48 3.40
CA TYR A 213 -11.38 -16.41 3.71
C TYR A 213 -10.78 -15.05 3.37
N THR A 214 -11.64 -14.08 3.01
CA THR A 214 -11.27 -12.67 3.00
C THR A 214 -11.46 -12.10 4.40
N VAL A 215 -10.53 -11.28 4.87
CA VAL A 215 -10.63 -10.59 6.16
C VAL A 215 -10.57 -9.08 5.95
N LYS A 216 -11.55 -8.37 6.50
CA LYS A 216 -11.71 -6.92 6.32
C LYS A 216 -11.60 -6.17 7.64
N TRP A 217 -11.12 -4.93 7.57
CA TRP A 217 -11.09 -4.01 8.72
C TRP A 217 -12.46 -3.36 8.90
N THR A 218 -13.27 -3.86 9.85
CA THR A 218 -14.66 -3.42 10.04
C THR A 218 -14.90 -2.97 11.48
N PHE A 219 -15.85 -2.06 11.68
CA PHE A 219 -16.27 -1.66 13.03
C PHE A 219 -16.95 -2.84 13.75
N SER A 220 -16.57 -3.09 15.01
CA SER A 220 -17.21 -4.09 15.87
C SER A 220 -18.13 -3.38 16.87
N PRO A 221 -19.46 -3.59 16.81
CA PRO A 221 -20.36 -3.10 17.85
C PRO A 221 -20.06 -3.68 19.23
N LYS A 222 -19.57 -4.93 19.31
CA LYS A 222 -19.22 -5.58 20.59
C LYS A 222 -17.99 -4.94 21.26
N PHE A 223 -16.98 -4.59 20.47
CA PHE A 223 -15.72 -4.04 21.00
C PHE A 223 -15.64 -2.52 20.93
N MET A 224 -16.65 -1.87 20.33
CA MET A 224 -16.69 -0.41 20.11
C MET A 224 -15.43 0.15 19.44
N ARG A 225 -14.83 -0.65 18.55
CA ARG A 225 -13.64 -0.29 17.78
C ARG A 225 -13.59 -1.07 16.48
N TYR A 226 -12.79 -0.61 15.53
CA TYR A 226 -12.49 -1.42 14.35
C TYR A 226 -11.57 -2.60 14.71
N THR A 227 -11.85 -3.75 14.12
CA THR A 227 -11.04 -4.97 14.19
C THR A 227 -11.10 -5.70 12.86
N TYR A 228 -10.21 -6.67 12.65
CA TYR A 228 -10.31 -7.57 11.51
C TYR A 228 -11.43 -8.59 11.69
N GLU A 229 -12.33 -8.67 10.71
CA GLU A 229 -13.46 -9.59 10.66
C GLU A 229 -13.36 -10.53 9.45
N VAL A 230 -13.45 -11.82 9.72
CA VAL A 230 -13.49 -12.87 8.69
C VAL A 230 -14.83 -12.84 7.98
N GLN A 231 -14.79 -12.65 6.67
CA GLN A 231 -15.98 -12.53 5.84
C GLN A 231 -16.46 -13.90 5.35
N ASN A 232 -17.76 -13.99 5.05
CA ASN A 232 -18.38 -15.15 4.39
C ASN A 232 -18.17 -16.49 5.10
N VAL A 233 -18.07 -16.49 6.43
CA VAL A 233 -18.06 -17.74 7.20
C VAL A 233 -19.42 -18.42 7.04
N PRO A 234 -19.49 -19.71 6.64
CA PRO A 234 -20.77 -20.36 6.41
C PRO A 234 -21.69 -20.29 7.63
N LYS A 235 -22.88 -19.71 7.45
CA LYS A 235 -23.93 -19.55 8.48
C LYS A 235 -23.49 -18.80 9.75
N ARG A 236 -22.39 -18.04 9.71
CA ARG A 236 -21.86 -17.27 10.86
C ARG A 236 -21.34 -15.91 10.42
N SER A 237 -21.29 -14.98 11.36
CA SER A 237 -20.75 -13.63 11.19
C SER A 237 -20.05 -13.19 12.48
N GLY A 238 -19.39 -12.02 12.45
CA GLY A 238 -18.76 -11.45 13.64
C GLY A 238 -17.51 -12.18 14.13
N ILE A 239 -16.94 -13.07 13.31
CA ILE A 239 -15.71 -13.80 13.64
C ILE A 239 -14.52 -12.87 13.46
N ARG A 240 -13.80 -12.59 14.53
CA ARG A 240 -12.80 -11.51 14.58
C ARG A 240 -11.48 -11.94 15.20
N PHE A 241 -10.44 -11.16 14.93
CA PHE A 241 -9.17 -11.19 15.66
C PHE A 241 -9.24 -10.16 16.78
N HIS A 242 -9.06 -10.57 18.03
CA HIS A 242 -9.09 -9.63 19.14
C HIS A 242 -8.21 -10.06 20.32
N THR A 243 -8.09 -9.14 21.27
CA THR A 243 -7.36 -9.35 22.52
C THR A 243 -8.15 -10.25 23.46
N GLY A 244 -7.45 -11.13 24.17
CA GLY A 244 -8.01 -11.99 25.20
C GLY A 244 -6.96 -12.99 25.68
N ASN A 245 -7.28 -13.73 26.74
CA ASN A 245 -6.37 -14.71 27.31
C ASN A 245 -6.96 -16.11 27.27
N PHE A 246 -8.25 -16.24 27.58
CA PHE A 246 -8.88 -17.53 27.86
C PHE A 246 -9.79 -18.00 26.72
N VAL A 247 -9.93 -19.32 26.55
CA VAL A 247 -10.86 -19.90 25.58
C VAL A 247 -12.34 -19.52 25.85
N THR A 248 -12.64 -19.13 27.08
CA THR A 248 -13.96 -18.65 27.50
C THR A 248 -14.24 -17.20 27.09
N ASP A 249 -13.22 -16.43 26.71
CA ASP A 249 -13.36 -15.04 26.24
C ASP A 249 -13.98 -14.97 24.83
N ILE A 250 -14.06 -16.12 24.15
CA ILE A 250 -14.39 -16.22 22.73
C ILE A 250 -15.58 -17.14 22.46
N SER A 251 -16.34 -16.77 21.43
CA SER A 251 -17.47 -17.54 20.90
C SER A 251 -17.19 -18.03 19.47
N GLY A 252 -15.91 -18.18 19.12
CA GLY A 252 -15.43 -18.60 17.79
C GLY A 252 -14.49 -17.62 17.10
N CYS A 253 -14.13 -16.51 17.77
CA CYS A 253 -13.07 -15.60 17.36
C CYS A 253 -11.67 -16.21 17.54
N PHE A 254 -10.65 -15.50 17.05
CA PHE A 254 -9.23 -15.81 17.23
C PHE A 254 -8.61 -14.88 18.28
N LEU A 255 -8.01 -15.47 19.31
CA LEU A 255 -7.11 -14.75 20.21
C LEU A 255 -5.68 -14.88 19.71
N LEU A 256 -4.92 -13.79 19.70
CA LEU A 256 -3.51 -13.78 19.32
C LEU A 256 -2.64 -13.43 20.52
N GLY A 257 -1.49 -14.08 20.66
CA GLY A 257 -0.43 -13.68 21.60
C GLY A 257 0.93 -14.26 21.22
N ASN A 258 1.97 -13.95 21.99
CA ASN A 258 3.34 -14.38 21.67
C ASN A 258 3.81 -15.59 22.51
N GLY A 259 2.89 -16.26 23.19
CA GLY A 259 3.18 -17.45 23.97
C GLY A 259 1.93 -18.03 24.62
N TYR A 260 2.14 -19.14 25.31
CA TYR A 260 1.12 -19.82 26.11
C TYR A 260 1.53 -19.92 27.58
N LYS A 261 0.56 -19.84 28.49
CA LYS A 261 0.75 -20.10 29.91
C LYS A 261 -0.58 -20.51 30.52
N ASP A 262 -0.58 -21.44 31.48
CA ASP A 262 -1.73 -21.67 32.34
C ASP A 262 -1.82 -20.54 33.38
N LEU A 263 -2.70 -19.55 33.13
CA LEU A 263 -2.79 -18.34 33.95
C LEU A 263 -3.66 -18.56 35.19
N ASN A 264 -4.69 -19.40 35.08
CA ASN A 264 -5.69 -19.65 36.11
C ASN A 264 -5.49 -20.97 36.87
N LYS A 265 -4.48 -21.78 36.49
CA LYS A 265 -4.14 -23.09 37.06
C LYS A 265 -5.23 -24.14 36.83
N ASP A 266 -5.97 -24.05 35.73
CA ASP A 266 -7.00 -25.03 35.36
C ASP A 266 -6.45 -26.20 34.50
N GLY A 267 -5.14 -26.20 34.24
CA GLY A 267 -4.46 -27.19 33.42
C GLY A 267 -4.49 -26.90 31.93
N ARG A 268 -5.03 -25.76 31.49
CA ARG A 268 -5.12 -25.37 30.07
C ARG A 268 -4.14 -24.26 29.72
N LEU A 269 -3.82 -24.20 28.43
CA LEU A 269 -2.93 -23.17 27.90
C LEU A 269 -3.73 -21.93 27.48
N ASP A 270 -3.44 -20.80 28.11
CA ASP A 270 -3.99 -19.49 27.79
C ASP A 270 -3.00 -18.66 26.97
N ILE A 271 -3.52 -17.71 26.22
CA ILE A 271 -2.73 -16.74 25.47
C ILE A 271 -2.11 -15.71 26.43
N ILE A 272 -0.83 -15.36 26.23
CA ILE A 272 -0.17 -14.24 26.93
C ILE A 272 0.22 -13.10 25.97
N ASN A 273 0.37 -11.90 26.53
CA ASN A 273 0.75 -10.65 25.82
C ASN A 273 -0.17 -10.26 24.65
N SER A 274 -1.46 -10.62 24.72
CA SER A 274 -2.39 -10.49 23.61
C SER A 274 -2.52 -9.06 23.07
N THR A 275 -2.59 -8.05 23.96
CA THR A 275 -2.70 -6.64 23.57
C THR A 275 -1.54 -6.18 22.68
N ALA A 276 -0.31 -6.53 23.05
CA ALA A 276 0.86 -6.16 22.27
C ALA A 276 0.88 -6.88 20.91
N THR A 277 0.52 -8.17 20.89
CA THR A 277 0.49 -8.97 19.66
C THR A 277 -0.59 -8.49 18.69
N ILE A 278 -1.81 -8.22 19.16
CA ILE A 278 -2.89 -7.68 18.32
C ILE A 278 -2.50 -6.31 17.76
N LYS A 279 -1.92 -5.43 18.57
CA LYS A 279 -1.47 -4.11 18.10
C LYS A 279 -0.41 -4.24 17.00
N ALA A 280 0.58 -5.12 17.17
CA ALA A 280 1.61 -5.36 16.16
C ALA A 280 1.02 -5.95 14.87
N PHE A 281 0.12 -6.92 14.99
CA PHE A 281 -0.61 -7.51 13.86
C PHE A 281 -1.43 -6.44 13.10
N GLU A 282 -2.17 -5.60 13.81
CA GLU A 282 -2.97 -4.52 13.24
C GLU A 282 -2.11 -3.45 12.54
N GLN A 283 -0.97 -3.08 13.14
CA GLN A 283 0.00 -2.16 12.55
C GLN A 283 0.62 -2.70 11.26
N LEU A 284 0.99 -3.99 11.25
CA LEU A 284 1.63 -4.62 10.10
C LEU A 284 0.69 -4.69 8.88
N LEU A 285 -0.59 -4.96 9.11
CA LEU A 285 -1.60 -4.98 8.06
C LEU A 285 -2.14 -3.59 7.70
N ASN A 286 -1.89 -2.57 8.55
CA ASN A 286 -2.25 -1.18 8.32
C ASN A 286 -3.69 -0.96 7.81
N LYS A 287 -4.66 -1.65 8.41
CA LYS A 287 -6.09 -1.60 8.09
C LYS A 287 -6.45 -2.11 6.69
N GLN A 288 -5.51 -2.70 5.96
CA GLN A 288 -5.76 -3.32 4.65
C GLN A 288 -6.43 -4.68 4.82
N GLU A 289 -7.28 -5.04 3.87
CA GLU A 289 -7.81 -6.40 3.81
C GLU A 289 -6.72 -7.42 3.49
N PHE A 290 -6.91 -8.65 3.94
CA PHE A 290 -5.97 -9.75 3.71
C PHE A 290 -6.70 -11.07 3.44
N LYS A 291 -6.00 -12.00 2.79
CA LYS A 291 -6.43 -13.38 2.60
C LYS A 291 -6.01 -14.20 3.81
N LEU A 292 -6.96 -14.84 4.48
CA LEU A 292 -6.71 -15.80 5.55
C LEU A 292 -6.78 -17.22 4.98
N ILE A 293 -5.77 -18.03 5.29
CA ILE A 293 -5.76 -19.47 5.00
C ILE A 293 -5.66 -20.22 6.33
N ILE A 294 -6.58 -21.14 6.59
CA ILE A 294 -6.58 -21.97 7.80
C ILE A 294 -6.32 -23.42 7.40
N LYS A 295 -5.24 -24.00 7.94
CA LYS A 295 -4.80 -25.37 7.71
C LYS A 295 -4.92 -26.24 8.96
#